data_AF-A0A147F3F0-F1
#
_entry.id   AF-A0A147F3F0-F1
#
_cell.length_a   1.000
_cell.length_b   1.000
_cell.length_c   1.000
_cell.angle_alpha   90.00
_cell.angle_beta   90.00
_cell.angle_gamma   90.00
#
_symmetry.space_group_name_H-M   'P 1'
#
loop_
_entity.id
_entity.type
_entity.pdbx_description
1 polymer ?
#
loop_
_entity_poly.entity_id
_entity_poly.type
_entity_poly.pdbx_seq_one_letter_code
_entity_poly.pdbx_strand_id
1 'polypeptide(L)'
;MPTTRPRTQVTHTVEIEEALQIARSRWPDESPSALITHLVVAGGRALRGEESRRSAAQRRRIDLVIDQFAGIYPEGYLRELREDWPE
;
A
#
# COMPACT_ATOMS: atom_id res chain seq x y z
N MET A 1 -25.69 -27.02 4.84
CA MET A 1 -24.65 -26.55 3.89
C MET A 1 -23.54 -25.87 4.68
N PRO A 2 -22.40 -26.54 4.97
CA PRO A 2 -21.25 -25.86 5.53
C PRO A 2 -20.60 -25.01 4.44
N THR A 3 -20.44 -23.71 4.70
CA THR A 3 -19.68 -22.82 3.81
C THR A 3 -18.19 -23.14 3.91
N THR A 4 -17.48 -23.21 2.79
CA THR A 4 -16.01 -23.43 2.75
C THR A 4 -15.19 -22.23 3.23
N ARG A 5 -15.82 -21.06 3.42
CA ARG A 5 -15.15 -19.85 3.88
C ARG A 5 -14.98 -19.85 5.41
N PRO A 6 -13.81 -19.47 5.94
CA PRO A 6 -13.61 -19.33 7.37
C PRO A 6 -14.52 -18.24 7.92
N ARG A 7 -15.02 -18.45 9.14
CA ARG A 7 -15.78 -17.43 9.88
C ARG A 7 -14.84 -16.76 10.87
N THR A 8 -14.84 -15.43 10.87
CA THR A 8 -14.13 -14.63 11.85
C THR A 8 -15.16 -14.03 12.80
N GLN A 9 -15.03 -14.30 14.09
CA GLN A 9 -15.82 -13.63 15.12
C GLN A 9 -15.14 -12.32 15.49
N VAL A 10 -15.92 -11.25 15.60
CA VAL A 10 -15.45 -9.93 15.98
C VAL A 10 -16.23 -9.47 17.20
N THR A 11 -15.52 -9.13 18.26
CA THR A 11 -16.11 -8.49 19.44
C THR A 11 -16.29 -7.01 19.17
N HIS A 12 -17.47 -6.48 19.48
CA HIS A 12 -17.78 -5.06 19.35
C HIS A 12 -17.14 -4.28 20.51
N THR A 13 -15.84 -4.02 20.40
CA THR A 13 -15.14 -3.10 21.30
C THR A 13 -15.58 -1.67 21.03
N VAL A 14 -15.16 -0.74 21.89
CA VAL A 14 -15.46 0.70 21.73
C VAL A 14 -15.00 1.20 20.37
N GLU A 15 -13.80 0.83 19.95
CA GLU A 15 -13.21 1.21 18.66
C GLU A 15 -14.00 0.63 17.47
N ILE A 16 -14.54 -0.59 17.61
CA ILE A 16 -15.39 -1.19 16.59
C ILE A 16 -16.72 -0.45 16.49
N GLU A 17 -17.34 -0.09 17.61
CA GLU A 17 -18.59 0.68 17.60
C GLU A 17 -18.41 2.09 17.01
N GLU A 18 -17.29 2.76 17.32
CA GLU A 18 -16.93 4.04 16.71
C GLU A 18 -16.75 3.91 15.19
N ALA A 19 -16.02 2.89 14.74
CA ALA A 19 -15.84 2.61 13.31
C ALA A 19 -17.18 2.31 12.61
N LEU A 20 -18.07 1.56 13.26
CA LEU A 20 -19.42 1.28 12.76
C LEU A 20 -20.26 2.57 12.68
N GLN A 21 -20.14 3.46 13.65
CA GLN A 21 -20.86 4.73 13.63
C GLN A 21 -20.42 5.61 12.46
N ILE A 22 -19.11 5.66 12.19
CA ILE A 22 -18.58 6.32 11.00
C ILE A 22 -19.11 5.62 9.74
N ALA A 23 -19.11 4.29 9.68
CA ALA A 23 -19.60 3.55 8.52
C ALA A 23 -21.08 3.81 8.23
N ARG A 24 -21.94 3.94 9.25
CA ARG A 24 -23.37 4.26 9.11
C ARG A 24 -23.61 5.60 8.41
N SER A 25 -22.71 6.57 8.56
CA SER A 25 -22.82 7.85 7.84
C SER A 25 -22.69 7.69 6.31
N ARG A 26 -21.95 6.67 5.87
CA ARG A 26 -21.68 6.38 4.46
C ARG A 26 -22.62 5.32 3.87
N TRP A 27 -23.00 4.34 4.68
CA TRP A 27 -23.91 3.25 4.33
C TRP A 27 -25.04 3.19 5.35
N PRO A 28 -26.04 4.08 5.22
CA PRO A 28 -27.19 4.07 6.13
C PRO A 28 -27.99 2.78 5.99
N ASP A 29 -28.67 2.38 7.06
CA ASP A 29 -29.62 1.25 7.12
C ASP A 29 -29.03 -0.15 6.89
N GLU A 30 -27.71 -0.27 6.77
CA GLU A 30 -27.05 -1.56 6.68
C GLU A 30 -26.82 -2.22 8.04
N SER A 31 -26.85 -3.57 8.04
CA SER A 31 -26.55 -4.34 9.25
C SER A 31 -25.09 -4.18 9.69
N PRO A 32 -24.77 -4.29 11.00
CA PRO A 32 -23.39 -4.20 11.48
C PRO A 32 -22.41 -5.12 10.75
N SER A 33 -22.80 -6.36 10.43
CA SER A 33 -21.95 -7.30 9.69
C SER A 33 -21.65 -6.85 8.26
N ALA A 34 -22.61 -6.20 7.59
CA ALA A 34 -22.40 -5.64 6.27
C ALA A 34 -21.45 -4.43 6.33
N LEU A 35 -21.62 -3.57 7.34
CA LEU A 35 -20.71 -2.44 7.61
C LEU A 35 -19.27 -2.91 7.88
N ILE A 36 -19.06 -3.94 8.71
CA ILE A 36 -17.73 -4.53 8.94
C ILE A 36 -17.13 -5.01 7.61
N THR A 37 -17.93 -5.63 6.75
CA THR A 37 -17.48 -6.10 5.44
C THR A 37 -17.01 -4.94 4.56
N HIS A 38 -17.79 -3.86 4.48
CA HIS A 38 -17.40 -2.64 3.74
C HIS A 38 -16.12 -2.02 4.27
N LEU A 39 -16.00 -1.89 5.59
CA LEU A 39 -14.81 -1.35 6.26
C LEU A 39 -13.56 -2.17 5.95
N VAL A 40 -13.63 -3.51 6.05
CA VAL A 40 -12.50 -4.40 5.76
C VAL A 40 -12.06 -4.27 4.30
N VAL A 41 -13.01 -4.25 3.37
CA VAL A 41 -12.69 -4.10 1.93
C VAL A 41 -12.12 -2.71 1.63
N ALA A 42 -12.67 -1.65 2.24
CA ALA A 42 -12.17 -0.29 2.09
C ALA A 42 -10.75 -0.14 2.66
N GLY A 43 -10.49 -0.69 3.85
CA GLY A 43 -9.17 -0.71 4.47
C GLY A 43 -8.14 -1.44 3.60
N GLY A 44 -8.47 -2.60 3.06
CA GLY A 44 -7.58 -3.33 2.16
C GLY A 44 -7.24 -2.55 0.88
N ARG A 45 -8.19 -1.81 0.31
CA ARG A 45 -7.95 -0.92 -0.84
C ARG A 45 -7.06 0.26 -0.46
N ALA A 46 -7.28 0.86 0.71
CA ALA A 46 -6.47 1.97 1.20
C ALA A 46 -5.00 1.56 1.40
N LEU A 47 -4.77 0.40 2.02
CA LEU A 47 -3.42 -0.15 2.22
C LEU A 47 -2.69 -0.41 0.89
N ARG A 48 -3.37 -1.00 -0.10
CA ARG A 48 -2.79 -1.21 -1.44
C ARG A 48 -2.45 0.12 -2.13
N GLY A 49 -3.31 1.12 -1.98
CA GLY A 49 -3.06 2.46 -2.50
C GLY A 49 -1.86 3.13 -1.85
N GLU A 50 -1.70 2.99 -0.54
CA GLU A 50 -0.56 3.52 0.21
C GLU A 50 0.76 2.87 -0.21
N GLU A 51 0.80 1.54 -0.34
CA GLU A 51 1.98 0.83 -0.83
C GLU A 51 2.40 1.28 -2.24
N SER A 52 1.42 1.47 -3.13
CA SER A 52 1.66 1.99 -4.47
C SER A 52 2.22 3.42 -4.43
N ARG A 53 1.69 4.28 -3.54
CA ARG A 53 2.19 5.66 -3.34
C ARG A 53 3.59 5.69 -2.76
N ARG A 54 3.89 4.85 -1.76
CA ARG A 54 5.23 4.71 -1.17
C ARG A 54 6.23 4.25 -2.22
N SER A 55 5.87 3.23 -3.01
CA SER A 55 6.71 2.73 -4.10
C SER A 55 6.98 3.81 -5.17
N ALA A 56 5.96 4.57 -5.55
CA ALA A 56 6.11 5.67 -6.49
C ALA A 56 6.96 6.81 -5.90
N ALA A 57 6.81 7.13 -4.61
CA ALA A 57 7.65 8.12 -3.93
C ALA A 57 9.12 7.68 -3.86
N GLN A 58 9.36 6.40 -3.61
CA GLN A 58 10.71 5.83 -3.61
C GLN A 58 11.35 5.92 -4.99
N ARG A 59 10.63 5.56 -6.06
CA ARG A 59 11.12 5.69 -7.44
C ARG A 59 11.46 7.14 -7.78
N ARG A 60 10.57 8.08 -7.48
CA ARG A 60 10.84 9.51 -7.69
C ARG A 60 12.09 10.01 -6.96
N ARG A 61 12.36 9.50 -5.75
CA ARG A 61 13.59 9.83 -5.02
C ARG A 61 14.83 9.27 -5.72
N ILE A 62 14.77 8.05 -6.22
CA ILE A 62 15.86 7.44 -6.99
C ILE A 62 16.10 8.23 -8.28
N ASP A 63 15.03 8.54 -9.03
CA ASP A 63 15.13 9.30 -10.28
C ASP A 63 15.75 10.68 -10.04
N LEU A 64 15.34 11.37 -8.97
CA LEU A 64 15.89 12.69 -8.61
C LEU A 64 17.38 12.63 -8.24
N VAL A 65 17.81 11.54 -7.59
CA VAL A 65 19.24 11.30 -7.34
C VAL A 65 19.95 11.01 -8.66
N ILE A 66 19.43 10.12 -9.51
CA ILE A 66 20.04 9.83 -10.82
C ILE A 66 20.21 11.11 -11.63
N ASP A 67 19.18 11.95 -11.71
CA ASP A 67 19.23 13.24 -12.41
C ASP A 67 20.25 14.21 -11.80
N GLN A 68 20.38 14.24 -10.46
CA GLN A 68 21.41 15.06 -9.81
C GLN A 68 22.83 14.63 -10.19
N PHE A 69 23.06 13.34 -10.42
CA PHE A 69 24.36 12.81 -10.82
C PHE A 69 24.48 12.61 -12.35
N ALA A 70 23.45 12.98 -13.12
CA ALA A 70 23.46 12.88 -14.57
C ALA A 70 24.51 13.83 -15.16
N GLY A 71 25.39 13.30 -16.01
CA GLY A 71 26.48 14.06 -16.64
C GLY A 71 27.74 14.22 -15.79
N ILE A 72 27.79 13.68 -14.55
CA ILE A 72 29.03 13.65 -13.76
C ILE A 72 30.03 12.66 -14.35
N TYR A 73 29.55 11.55 -14.90
CA TYR A 73 30.37 10.55 -15.54
C TYR A 73 30.27 10.66 -17.06
N PRO A 74 31.40 10.72 -17.78
CA PRO A 74 31.40 10.75 -19.23
C PRO A 74 30.87 9.45 -19.83
N GLU A 75 30.41 9.52 -21.07
CA GLU A 75 29.97 8.34 -21.81
C GLU A 75 31.12 7.32 -21.90
N GLY A 76 30.84 6.04 -21.59
CA GLY A 76 31.86 4.99 -21.57
C GLY A 76 32.61 4.80 -20.24
N TYR A 77 32.51 5.74 -19.29
CA TYR A 77 33.22 5.68 -18.00
C TYR A 77 33.04 4.37 -17.23
N LEU A 78 31.81 3.83 -17.19
CA LEU A 78 31.53 2.57 -16.50
C LEU A 78 32.19 1.35 -17.17
N ARG A 79 32.39 1.41 -18.49
CA ARG A 79 33.02 0.33 -19.27
C ARG A 79 34.51 0.32 -18.97
N GLU A 80 35.15 1.48 -19.07
CA GLU A 80 36.57 1.68 -18.75
C GLU A 80 36.86 1.26 -17.31
N LEU A 81 36.03 1.66 -16.35
CA LEU A 81 36.19 1.29 -14.94
C LEU A 81 36.09 -0.24 -14.69
N ARG A 82 35.32 -0.96 -15.50
CA ARG A 82 35.17 -2.42 -15.38
C ARG A 82 36.32 -3.19 -16.02
N GLU A 83 37.04 -2.59 -16.97
CA GLU A 83 38.23 -3.19 -17.55
C GLU A 83 39.38 -3.28 -16.52
N ASP A 84 39.40 -2.38 -15.54
CA ASP A 84 40.39 -2.35 -14.46
C ASP A 84 40.10 -3.31 -13.29
N TRP A 85 38.95 -4.00 -13.29
CA TRP A 85 38.60 -4.94 -12.22
C TRP A 85 38.74 -6.39 -12.73
N PRO A 86 39.67 -7.20 -12.18
CA PRO A 86 39.72 -8.62 -12.51
C PRO A 86 38.50 -9.35 -11.92
N GLU A 87 37.94 -10.31 -12.67
CA GLU A 87 36.70 -11.05 -12.34
C GLU A 87 36.57 -11.51 -10.88
#